data_AF-A0A8T0D0M8-F1
#
_entry.id   AF-A0A8T0D0M8-F1
#
_cell.length_a   1.000
_cell.length_b   1.000
_cell.length_c   1.000
_cell.angle_alpha   90.00
_cell.angle_beta   90.00
_cell.angle_gamma   90.00
#
_symmetry.space_group_name_H-M   'P 1'
#
loop_
_entity.id
_entity.type
_entity.pdbx_description
1 polymer ?
#
loop_
_entity_poly.entity_id
_entity_poly.type
_entity_poly.pdbx_seq_one_letter_code
_entity_poly.pdbx_strand_id
1 'polypeptide(L)'
;MITVATAIHWFNIPTPLPNRSSASPEGVIAVWTYKDMMGVNPEVEQVSRRLHEICRPYWKPGVQYAFEEYRNLPFPFESVGLGCEGQTVEPEMPKEMSLETFLGVQRTSSGGQAEWLGPVD
;
A
#
# COMPACT_ATOMS: atom_id res chain seq x y z
N MET A 1 -16.45 12.38 4.69
CA MET A 1 -15.35 11.80 3.91
C MET A 1 -14.70 10.70 4.73
N ILE A 2 -14.42 9.56 4.13
CA ILE A 2 -13.66 8.44 4.72
C ILE A 2 -12.35 8.33 3.95
N THR A 3 -11.23 8.24 4.65
CA THR A 3 -9.91 8.04 4.05
C THR A 3 -9.26 6.79 4.64
N VAL A 4 -8.72 5.95 3.77
CA VAL A 4 -7.92 4.79 4.16
C VAL A 4 -6.55 4.91 3.51
N ALA A 5 -5.59 5.42 4.28
CA ALA A 5 -4.21 5.61 3.86
C ALA A 5 -3.40 4.34 4.18
N THR A 6 -2.97 3.63 3.13
CA THR A 6 -2.01 2.51 3.17
C THR A 6 -2.42 1.35 4.09
N ALA A 7 -3.70 1.23 4.44
CA ALA A 7 -4.14 0.28 5.48
C ALA A 7 -5.28 -0.66 5.06
N ILE A 8 -5.91 -0.44 3.89
CA ILE A 8 -7.12 -1.20 3.52
C ILE A 8 -6.86 -2.71 3.46
N HIS A 9 -5.65 -3.10 3.07
CA HIS A 9 -5.20 -4.48 3.00
C HIS A 9 -5.12 -5.22 4.34
N TRP A 10 -5.19 -4.52 5.47
CA TRP A 10 -5.31 -5.13 6.81
C TRP A 10 -6.75 -5.44 7.19
N PHE A 11 -7.73 -4.88 6.48
CA PHE A 11 -9.14 -5.06 6.82
C PHE A 11 -9.61 -6.43 6.35
N ASN A 12 -10.53 -7.02 7.09
CA ASN A 12 -11.28 -8.16 6.60
C ASN A 12 -12.33 -7.66 5.60
N ILE A 13 -11.87 -7.37 4.37
CA ILE A 13 -12.71 -6.85 3.28
C ILE A 13 -13.62 -7.99 2.80
N PRO A 14 -14.95 -7.94 3.03
CA PRO A 14 -15.85 -8.82 2.31
C PRO A 14 -15.72 -8.48 0.82
N THR A 15 -15.63 -9.49 -0.05
CA THR A 15 -15.62 -9.26 -1.50
C THR A 15 -17.01 -9.61 -2.07
N PRO A 16 -17.72 -8.66 -2.70
CA PRO A 16 -17.39 -7.24 -2.86
C PRO A 16 -17.58 -6.42 -1.56
N LEU A 17 -16.84 -5.30 -1.44
CA LEU A 17 -17.00 -4.36 -0.32
C LEU A 17 -18.48 -3.97 -0.21
N PRO A 18 -19.10 -4.05 0.97
CA PRO A 18 -20.50 -3.70 1.09
C PRO A 18 -20.67 -2.22 0.73
N ASN A 19 -21.47 -1.95 -0.31
CA ASN A 19 -21.90 -0.60 -0.72
C ASN A 19 -22.90 0.01 0.29
N ARG A 20 -22.73 -0.19 1.60
CA ARG A 20 -23.80 0.01 2.56
C ARG A 20 -23.80 1.38 3.23
N SER A 21 -24.76 2.19 2.79
CA SER A 21 -25.87 2.83 3.54
C SER A 21 -25.61 3.71 4.78
N SER A 22 -24.43 3.71 5.40
CA SER A 22 -24.13 4.59 6.55
C SER A 22 -23.43 5.89 6.16
N ALA A 23 -22.94 5.98 4.92
CA ALA A 23 -22.48 7.23 4.35
C ALA A 23 -23.68 8.09 3.93
N SER A 24 -23.56 9.41 4.15
CA SER A 24 -24.42 10.40 3.51
C SER A 24 -24.52 10.11 2.00
N PRO A 25 -25.64 10.42 1.32
CA PRO A 25 -25.78 10.28 -0.13
C PRO A 25 -24.62 10.88 -0.96
N GLU A 26 -23.89 11.85 -0.40
CA GLU A 26 -22.74 12.54 -1.02
C GLU A 26 -21.39 12.17 -0.38
N GLY A 27 -21.34 11.09 0.41
CA GLY A 27 -20.14 10.68 1.12
C GLY A 27 -19.04 10.15 0.18
N VAL A 28 -17.86 10.78 0.23
CA VAL A 28 -16.67 10.31 -0.51
C VAL A 28 -15.84 9.36 0.35
N ILE A 29 -15.41 8.24 -0.24
CA ILE A 29 -14.35 7.37 0.26
C ILE A 29 -13.12 7.47 -0.65
N ALA A 30 -11.95 7.68 -0.04
CA ALA A 30 -10.67 7.70 -0.74
C ALA A 30 -9.73 6.66 -0.12
N VAL A 31 -9.21 5.77 -0.96
CA VAL A 31 -8.26 4.72 -0.58
C VAL A 31 -6.99 4.94 -1.39
N TRP A 32 -5.84 5.00 -0.72
CA TRP A 32 -4.59 5.29 -1.40
C TRP A 32 -3.40 4.61 -0.72
N THR A 33 -2.36 4.35 -1.51
CA THR A 33 -1.08 3.85 -1.04
C THR A 33 0.05 4.62 -1.71
N TYR A 34 1.27 4.43 -1.22
CA TYR A 34 2.49 4.76 -1.95
C TYR A 34 3.09 3.49 -2.57
N LYS A 35 4.01 3.67 -3.52
CA LYS A 35 4.76 2.56 -4.13
C LYS A 35 5.65 1.89 -3.11
N ASP A 36 5.69 0.56 -3.16
CA ASP A 36 6.55 -0.25 -2.30
C ASP A 36 8.04 0.08 -2.48
N MET A 37 8.46 0.30 -3.73
CA MET A 37 9.84 0.64 -4.06
C MET A 37 9.97 2.13 -4.42
N MET A 38 10.83 2.84 -3.68
CA MET A 38 11.25 4.18 -4.05
C MET A 38 12.18 4.08 -5.26
N GLY A 39 11.74 4.58 -6.42
CA GLY A 39 12.58 4.65 -7.62
C GLY A 39 13.71 5.66 -7.43
N VAL A 40 14.93 5.16 -7.18
CA VAL A 40 16.12 5.99 -6.93
C VAL A 40 17.11 5.87 -8.10
N ASN A 41 17.64 4.67 -8.30
CA ASN A 41 18.51 4.28 -9.41
C ASN A 41 18.57 2.74 -9.51
N PRO A 42 19.08 2.16 -10.60
CA PRO A 42 19.08 0.71 -10.81
C PRO A 42 19.79 -0.11 -9.71
N GLU A 43 20.88 0.42 -9.14
CA GLU A 43 21.66 -0.25 -8.10
C GLU A 43 20.89 -0.35 -6.78
N VAL A 44 20.28 0.76 -6.34
CA VAL A 44 19.46 0.79 -5.12
C VAL A 44 18.21 -0.07 -5.30
N GLU A 45 17.58 -0.01 -6.46
CA GLU A 45 16.41 -0.86 -6.77
C GLU A 45 16.75 -2.35 -6.73
N GLN A 46 17.94 -2.75 -7.19
CA GLN A 46 18.38 -4.14 -7.11
C GLN A 46 18.49 -4.61 -5.65
N VAL A 47 19.04 -3.78 -4.77
CA VAL A 47 19.15 -4.10 -3.34
C VAL A 47 17.77 -4.13 -2.69
N SER A 48 16.89 -3.17 -3.01
CA SER A 48 15.51 -3.13 -2.51
C SER A 48 14.71 -4.37 -2.92
N ARG A 49 14.85 -4.84 -4.16
CA ARG A 49 14.22 -6.11 -4.61
C ARG A 49 14.72 -7.32 -3.81
N ARG A 50 16.01 -7.38 -3.48
CA ARG A 50 16.55 -8.46 -2.66
C ARG A 50 15.98 -8.42 -1.23
N LEU A 51 15.89 -7.24 -0.63
CA LEU A 51 15.27 -7.06 0.68
C LEU A 51 13.79 -7.45 0.66
N HIS A 52 13.06 -7.06 -0.40
CA HIS A 52 11.67 -7.44 -0.61
C HIS A 52 11.47 -8.96 -0.60
N GLU A 53 12.29 -9.72 -1.34
CA GLU A 53 12.18 -11.20 -1.32
C GLU A 53 12.52 -11.82 0.04
N ILE A 54 13.44 -11.22 0.82
CA ILE A 54 13.75 -11.66 2.18
C ILE A 54 12.56 -11.42 3.13
N CYS A 55 11.89 -10.27 3.00
CA CYS A 55 10.73 -9.89 3.81
C CYS A 55 9.45 -10.68 3.43
N ARG A 56 9.40 -11.25 2.24
CA ARG A 56 8.20 -11.89 1.67
C ARG A 56 7.50 -12.91 2.57
N PRO A 57 8.21 -13.81 3.28
CA PRO A 57 7.56 -14.78 4.17
C PRO A 57 6.80 -14.17 5.34
N TYR A 58 7.08 -12.91 5.71
CA TYR A 58 6.50 -12.25 6.87
C TYR A 58 5.21 -11.47 6.55
N TRP A 59 4.83 -11.35 5.28
CA TRP A 59 3.67 -10.58 4.90
C TRP A 59 2.38 -11.38 4.91
N LYS A 60 1.30 -10.73 5.36
CA LYS A 60 -0.05 -11.28 5.23
C LYS A 60 -0.50 -11.22 3.76
N PRO A 61 -1.34 -12.16 3.30
CA PRO A 61 -1.80 -12.22 1.90
C PRO A 61 -2.38 -10.90 1.36
N GLY A 62 -3.06 -10.12 2.19
CA GLY A 62 -3.66 -8.85 1.79
C GLY A 62 -2.66 -7.80 1.28
N VAL A 63 -1.39 -7.86 1.70
CA VAL A 63 -0.37 -6.86 1.34
C VAL A 63 -0.20 -6.72 -0.18
N GLN A 64 -0.49 -7.80 -0.93
CA GLN A 64 -0.36 -7.81 -2.38
C GLN A 64 -1.20 -6.71 -3.03
N TYR A 65 -2.38 -6.39 -2.49
CA TYR A 65 -3.17 -5.26 -2.97
C TYR A 65 -2.41 -3.94 -2.88
N ALA A 66 -1.64 -3.69 -1.80
CA ALA A 66 -0.86 -2.48 -1.67
C ALA A 66 0.33 -2.45 -2.64
N PHE A 67 1.02 -3.59 -2.83
CA PHE A 67 2.14 -3.69 -3.78
C PHE A 67 1.70 -3.55 -5.24
N GLU A 68 0.50 -4.00 -5.56
CA GLU A 68 -0.13 -3.80 -6.87
C GLU A 68 -0.78 -2.40 -6.99
N GLU A 69 -0.52 -1.51 -6.02
CA GLU A 69 -1.00 -0.13 -5.98
C GLU A 69 -2.53 -0.03 -6.04
N TYR A 70 -3.22 -0.99 -5.43
CA TYR A 70 -4.67 -1.16 -5.41
C TYR A 70 -5.34 -1.30 -6.78
N ARG A 71 -4.59 -1.57 -7.86
CA ARG A 71 -5.16 -1.78 -9.20
C ARG A 71 -6.19 -2.90 -9.25
N ASN A 72 -5.94 -3.99 -8.50
CA ASN A 72 -6.80 -5.16 -8.44
C ASN A 72 -7.70 -5.20 -7.19
N LEU A 73 -7.78 -4.11 -6.42
CA LEU A 73 -8.62 -4.05 -5.23
C LEU A 73 -10.10 -3.96 -5.65
N PRO A 74 -10.97 -4.91 -5.25
CA PRO A 74 -12.40 -4.79 -5.49
C PRO A 74 -12.94 -3.51 -4.83
N PHE A 75 -13.46 -2.57 -5.63
CA PHE A 75 -13.78 -1.23 -5.18
C PHE A 75 -15.09 -0.75 -5.85
N PRO A 76 -16.25 -1.17 -5.31
CA PRO A 76 -17.56 -1.00 -5.94
C PRO A 76 -18.17 0.40 -5.69
N PHE A 77 -17.34 1.44 -5.70
CA PHE A 77 -17.77 2.82 -5.52
C PHE A 77 -17.66 3.57 -6.86
N GLU A 78 -18.63 4.45 -7.11
CA GLU A 78 -18.61 5.32 -8.28
C GLU A 78 -17.42 6.29 -8.23
N SER A 79 -16.77 6.51 -9.38
CA SER A 79 -15.64 7.44 -9.43
C SER A 79 -16.11 8.88 -9.30
N VAL A 80 -15.33 9.68 -8.57
CA VAL A 80 -15.45 11.14 -8.53
C VAL A 80 -14.43 11.84 -9.44
N GLY A 81 -13.82 11.11 -10.38
CA GLY A 81 -12.78 11.62 -11.28
C GLY A 81 -11.35 11.46 -10.77
N LEU A 82 -11.15 10.82 -9.62
CA LEU A 82 -9.84 10.53 -9.01
C LEU A 82 -9.63 9.02 -8.80
N GLY A 83 -9.92 8.25 -9.84
CA GLY A 83 -9.72 6.80 -9.90
C GLY A 83 -10.95 5.97 -9.53
N CYS A 84 -10.91 4.68 -9.88
CA CYS A 84 -11.87 3.63 -9.53
C CYS A 84 -11.23 2.24 -9.65
N GLU A 85 -12.01 1.18 -9.43
CA GLU A 85 -11.55 -0.21 -9.61
C GLU A 85 -10.91 -0.41 -10.99
N GLY A 86 -9.69 -0.96 -11.02
CA GLY A 86 -8.92 -1.18 -12.26
C GLY A 86 -8.31 0.09 -12.89
N GLN A 87 -8.66 1.29 -12.40
CA GLN A 87 -8.18 2.57 -12.93
C GLN A 87 -7.71 3.47 -11.79
N THR A 88 -6.50 3.20 -11.30
CA THR A 88 -5.88 4.01 -10.26
C THR A 88 -5.24 5.27 -10.83
N VAL A 89 -5.11 6.30 -10.00
CA VAL A 89 -4.32 7.50 -10.33
C VAL A 89 -2.96 7.37 -9.65
N GLU A 90 -1.89 7.60 -10.40
CA GLU A 90 -0.51 7.53 -9.91
C GLU A 90 0.08 8.94 -9.83
N PRO A 91 -0.18 9.70 -8.75
CA PRO A 91 0.48 10.98 -8.56
C PRO A 91 1.98 10.77 -8.26
N GLU A 92 2.84 11.56 -8.89
CA GLU A 92 4.24 11.60 -8.52
C GLU A 92 4.43 12.24 -7.15
N MET A 93 5.25 11.63 -6.30
CA MET A 93 5.62 12.15 -4.98
C MET A 93 7.14 12.23 -4.86
N PRO A 94 7.80 13.18 -5.54
CA PRO A 94 9.25 13.33 -5.46
C PRO A 94 9.66 13.69 -4.03
N LYS A 95 10.75 13.09 -3.57
CA LYS A 95 11.29 13.34 -2.23
C LYS A 95 12.81 13.30 -2.24
N GLU A 96 13.43 14.36 -1.75
CA GLU A 96 14.86 14.36 -1.42
C GLU A 96 15.05 13.93 0.04
N MET A 97 15.99 13.02 0.27
CA MET A 97 16.36 12.55 1.61
C MET A 97 17.78 11.98 1.65
N SER A 98 18.36 11.91 2.84
CA SER A 98 19.66 11.27 3.05
C SER A 98 19.55 9.74 3.00
N LEU A 99 20.67 9.05 2.77
CA LEU A 99 20.73 7.58 2.85
C LEU A 99 20.27 7.06 4.23
N GLU A 100 20.65 7.73 5.31
CA GLU A 100 20.23 7.34 6.66
C GLU A 100 18.71 7.45 6.84
N THR A 101 18.11 8.50 6.29
CA THR A 101 16.65 8.66 6.29
C THR A 101 15.98 7.56 5.47
N PHE A 102 16.52 7.25 4.28
CA PHE A 102 16.02 6.17 3.43
C PHE A 102 16.06 4.81 4.16
N LEU A 103 17.20 4.45 4.76
CA LEU A 103 17.32 3.24 5.57
C LEU A 103 16.38 3.25 6.78
N GLY A 104 16.16 4.42 7.38
CA GLY A 104 15.16 4.63 8.43
C GLY A 104 13.75 4.23 7.97
N VAL A 105 13.33 4.66 6.77
CA VAL A 105 12.04 4.27 6.18
C VAL A 105 11.96 2.76 5.95
N GLN A 106 13.02 2.13 5.43
CA GLN A 106 12.99 0.68 5.20
C GLN A 106 12.78 -0.11 6.51
N ARG A 107 13.32 0.38 7.64
CA ARG A 107 13.16 -0.23 8.97
C ARG A 107 11.75 -0.08 9.57
N THR A 108 10.92 0.84 9.08
CA THR A 108 9.53 0.97 9.55
C THR A 108 8.58 0.02 8.82
N SER A 109 9.03 -0.64 7.75
CA SER A 109 8.22 -1.63 7.05
C SER A 109 7.88 -2.82 7.96
N SER A 110 6.65 -3.33 7.83
CA SER A 110 6.19 -4.50 8.61
C SER A 110 7.04 -5.74 8.33
N GLY A 111 7.52 -5.91 7.09
CA GLY A 111 8.45 -6.98 6.72
C GLY A 111 9.80 -6.84 7.40
N GLY A 112 10.39 -5.63 7.36
CA GLY A 112 11.66 -5.36 8.04
C GLY A 112 11.55 -5.61 9.53
N GLN A 113 10.51 -5.08 10.20
CA GLN A 113 10.32 -5.29 11.64
C GLN A 113 10.17 -6.76 12.02
N ALA A 114 9.46 -7.56 11.22
CA ALA A 114 9.28 -8.98 11.48
C ALA A 114 10.57 -9.82 11.27
N GLU A 115 11.41 -9.46 10.30
CA GLU A 115 12.73 -10.07 10.12
C GLU A 115 13.61 -9.87 11.36
N TRP A 116 13.61 -8.66 11.94
CA TRP A 116 14.43 -8.33 13.11
C TRP A 116 13.90 -8.90 14.43
N LEU A 117 12.59 -9.10 14.55
CA LEU A 117 11.94 -9.61 15.77
C LEU A 117 11.81 -11.13 15.79
N GLY A 118 12.07 -11.81 14.67
CA GLY A 118 11.77 -13.24 14.51
C GLY A 118 10.28 -13.50 14.26
N PRO A 119 9.89 -14.77 13.95
CA PRO A 119 8.49 -15.11 13.72
C PRO A 119 7.64 -14.74 14.94
N VAL A 120 6.52 -14.06 14.68
CA VAL A 120 5.50 -13.78 15.70
C VAL A 120 4.62 -15.02 15.78
N ASP A 121 4.77 -15.81 16.85
CA ASP A 121 3.89 -16.92 17.20
C ASP A 121 2.44 -16.46 17.46
#